data_AF-A0A9P7Y717-F1
#
_entry.id   AF-A0A9P7Y717-F1
#
_cell.length_a   1.000
_cell.length_b   1.000
_cell.length_c   1.000
_cell.angle_alpha   90.00
_cell.angle_beta   90.00
_cell.angle_gamma   90.00
#
_symmetry.space_group_name_H-M   'P 1'
#
loop_
_entity.id
_entity.type
_entity.pdbx_description
1 polymer ?
#
loop_
_entity_poly.entity_id
_entity_poly.type
_entity_poly.pdbx_seq_one_letter_code
_entity_poly.pdbx_strand_id
1 'polypeptide(L)'
;MTPELKQVEERLVKAYTKREDKKRHDADKKRDREWISASVDKKAYMNCGRLLDEHFGAGKTSVEPLFLKAEGHPQRTEDHTCILIIGLSSSEFKGNKEWTKVKQGIKQAEHKHKDAIKENQKQIRDSTGKCKDWNVTGMYEIVCPEITAQWDHKDLGLEIFATGSGAESQLFATFDFGVVTGVIRFEKQPGDKSQTSTTKQPTSRKRTRDDSEGDLVDDPDSDGKESEKGDNDPSNFLLTTVRLPSRKHKKWTFLWRGEETGEGEIQNDNDRCEIVFGEPRGMVIMGSFDSFVAADFTGVKVAAGREASTNPKYEWEERGDDAYDWFTSSI
;
A
#
# COMPACT_ATOMS: atom_id res chain seq x y z
N MET A 1 -35.76 14.03 23.88
CA MET A 1 -36.21 14.12 22.47
C MET A 1 -37.73 14.19 22.46
N THR A 2 -38.33 15.14 21.75
CA THR A 2 -39.81 15.30 21.73
C THR A 2 -40.44 14.23 20.82
N PRO A 3 -41.72 13.84 21.05
CA PRO A 3 -42.43 12.89 20.19
C PRO A 3 -42.45 13.31 18.71
N GLU A 4 -42.47 14.62 18.45
CA GLU A 4 -42.44 15.20 17.10
C GLU A 4 -41.10 14.96 16.40
N LEU A 5 -39.97 15.09 17.11
CA LEU A 5 -38.64 14.81 16.58
C LEU A 5 -38.47 13.35 16.19
N LYS A 6 -38.97 12.42 17.02
CA LYS A 6 -38.95 10.98 16.74
C LYS A 6 -39.75 10.63 15.48
N GLN A 7 -40.90 11.27 15.28
CA GLN A 7 -41.72 11.06 14.09
C GLN A 7 -41.04 11.59 12.81
N VAL A 8 -40.31 12.70 12.90
CA VAL A 8 -39.53 13.23 11.76
C VAL A 8 -38.38 12.29 11.41
N GLU A 9 -37.65 11.79 12.40
CA GLU A 9 -36.58 10.81 12.23
C GLU A 9 -37.06 9.53 11.54
N GLU A 10 -38.17 8.93 12.01
CA GLU A 10 -38.76 7.74 11.40
C GLU A 10 -39.15 7.96 9.93
N ARG A 11 -39.66 9.16 9.59
CA ARG A 11 -40.02 9.51 8.21
C ARG A 11 -38.77 9.67 7.34
N LEU A 12 -37.69 10.23 7.85
CA LEU A 12 -36.42 10.36 7.14
C LEU A 12 -35.77 9.01 6.90
N VAL A 13 -35.71 8.13 7.92
CA VAL A 13 -35.20 6.77 7.79
C VAL A 13 -36.00 6.00 6.73
N LYS A 14 -37.34 6.06 6.77
CA LYS A 14 -38.20 5.39 5.80
C LYS A 14 -38.04 5.93 4.38
N ALA A 15 -37.81 7.23 4.22
CA ALA A 15 -37.57 7.84 2.91
C ALA A 15 -36.20 7.43 2.35
N TYR A 16 -35.20 7.37 3.21
CA TYR A 16 -33.84 6.94 2.86
C TYR A 16 -33.82 5.46 2.44
N THR A 17 -34.39 4.55 3.23
CA THR A 17 -34.45 3.11 2.89
C THR A 17 -35.18 2.89 1.57
N LYS A 18 -36.33 3.54 1.36
CA LYS A 18 -37.06 3.47 0.08
C LYS A 18 -36.23 3.95 -1.11
N ARG A 19 -35.38 4.95 -0.93
CA ARG A 19 -34.49 5.47 -1.99
C ARG A 19 -33.38 4.47 -2.29
N GLU A 20 -32.78 3.88 -1.27
CA GLU A 20 -31.72 2.87 -1.43
C GLU A 20 -32.26 1.58 -2.07
N ASP A 21 -33.43 1.10 -1.64
CA ASP A 21 -34.10 -0.06 -2.26
C ASP A 21 -34.38 0.17 -3.76
N LYS A 22 -34.83 1.38 -4.11
CA LYS A 22 -35.05 1.75 -5.51
C LYS A 22 -33.74 1.75 -6.30
N LYS A 23 -32.65 2.30 -5.75
CA LYS A 23 -31.34 2.29 -6.40
C LYS A 23 -30.83 0.86 -6.61
N ARG A 24 -30.95 -0.01 -5.61
CA ARG A 24 -30.57 -1.43 -5.70
C ARG A 24 -31.36 -2.13 -6.80
N HIS A 25 -32.68 -1.98 -6.81
CA HIS A 25 -33.54 -2.55 -7.83
C HIS A 25 -33.22 -2.04 -9.26
N ASP A 26 -32.92 -0.74 -9.42
CA ASP A 26 -32.55 -0.18 -10.72
C ASP A 26 -31.16 -0.68 -11.17
N ALA A 27 -30.21 -0.88 -10.25
CA ALA A 27 -28.91 -1.49 -10.51
C ALA A 27 -29.04 -2.97 -10.92
N ASP A 28 -29.90 -3.72 -10.23
CA ASP A 28 -30.18 -5.13 -10.56
C ASP A 28 -30.78 -5.27 -11.96
N LYS A 29 -31.75 -4.41 -12.31
CA LYS A 29 -32.31 -4.34 -13.67
C LYS A 29 -31.25 -4.02 -14.73
N LYS A 30 -30.30 -3.13 -14.41
CA LYS A 30 -29.20 -2.81 -15.33
C LYS A 30 -28.30 -4.02 -15.54
N ARG A 31 -27.89 -4.71 -14.45
CA ARG A 31 -27.09 -5.95 -14.54
C ARG A 31 -27.80 -7.03 -15.32
N ASP A 32 -29.12 -7.19 -15.17
CA ASP A 32 -29.90 -8.18 -15.92
C ASP A 32 -29.94 -7.89 -17.42
N ARG A 33 -30.11 -6.61 -17.82
CA ARG A 33 -30.05 -6.24 -19.24
C ARG A 33 -28.66 -6.47 -19.83
N GLU A 34 -27.62 -6.19 -19.07
CA GLU A 34 -26.25 -6.46 -19.48
C GLU A 34 -25.99 -7.97 -19.56
N TRP A 35 -26.48 -8.75 -18.60
CA TRP A 35 -26.41 -10.21 -18.61
C TRP A 35 -27.02 -10.80 -19.86
N ILE A 36 -28.26 -10.41 -20.20
CA ILE A 36 -28.99 -10.95 -21.35
C ILE A 36 -28.26 -10.67 -22.66
N SER A 37 -27.56 -9.54 -22.78
CA SER A 37 -26.85 -9.16 -24.01
C SER A 37 -25.37 -9.57 -24.03
N ALA A 38 -24.83 -10.11 -22.93
CA ALA A 38 -23.44 -10.52 -22.81
C ALA A 38 -23.15 -11.84 -23.55
N SER A 39 -21.93 -11.97 -24.10
CA SER A 39 -21.39 -13.24 -24.60
C SER A 39 -21.25 -14.27 -23.47
N VAL A 40 -21.15 -15.55 -23.82
CA VAL A 40 -20.96 -16.64 -22.83
C VAL A 40 -19.73 -16.38 -21.95
N ASP A 41 -18.61 -15.96 -22.54
CA ASP A 41 -17.38 -15.66 -21.80
C ASP A 41 -17.59 -14.48 -20.82
N LYS A 42 -18.27 -13.42 -21.27
CA LYS A 42 -18.58 -12.27 -20.42
C LYS A 42 -19.57 -12.64 -19.30
N LYS A 43 -20.56 -13.50 -19.56
CA LYS A 43 -21.45 -14.04 -18.53
C LYS A 43 -20.70 -14.88 -17.50
N ALA A 44 -19.78 -15.74 -17.95
CA ALA A 44 -18.95 -16.57 -17.06
C ALA A 44 -18.10 -15.71 -16.12
N TYR A 45 -17.56 -14.60 -16.64
CA TYR A 45 -16.84 -13.60 -15.85
C TYR A 45 -17.76 -12.85 -14.88
N MET A 46 -18.95 -12.42 -15.33
CA MET A 46 -19.88 -11.64 -14.51
C MET A 46 -20.48 -12.44 -13.34
N ASN A 47 -20.91 -13.69 -13.57
CA ASN A 47 -21.52 -14.55 -12.54
C ASN A 47 -21.59 -16.01 -13.03
N CYS A 48 -20.54 -16.80 -12.79
CA CYS A 48 -20.49 -18.20 -13.23
C CYS A 48 -21.65 -19.08 -12.70
N GLY A 49 -22.13 -18.85 -11.47
CA GLY A 49 -23.26 -19.58 -10.89
C GLY A 49 -24.57 -19.36 -11.65
N ARG A 50 -24.87 -18.12 -12.02
CA ARG A 50 -26.05 -17.80 -12.84
C ARG A 50 -25.97 -18.39 -14.25
N LEU A 51 -24.78 -18.42 -14.86
CA LEU A 51 -24.58 -19.05 -16.17
C LEU A 51 -24.82 -20.55 -16.12
N LEU A 52 -24.39 -21.19 -15.03
CA LEU A 52 -24.67 -22.60 -14.76
C LEU A 52 -26.18 -22.84 -14.64
N ASP A 53 -26.88 -22.04 -13.84
CA ASP A 53 -28.33 -22.16 -13.68
C ASP A 53 -29.09 -21.95 -14.99
N GLU A 54 -28.64 -21.01 -15.84
CA GLU A 54 -29.22 -20.73 -17.15
C GLU A 54 -29.07 -21.92 -18.12
N HIS A 55 -27.91 -22.59 -18.12
CA HIS A 55 -27.64 -23.69 -19.05
C HIS A 55 -28.10 -25.06 -18.58
N PHE A 56 -28.10 -25.31 -17.27
CA PHE A 56 -28.41 -26.63 -16.71
C PHE A 56 -29.75 -26.70 -15.97
N GLY A 57 -30.41 -25.54 -15.78
CA GLY A 57 -31.68 -25.42 -15.10
C GLY A 57 -31.52 -25.41 -13.58
N ALA A 58 -32.09 -24.40 -12.93
CA ALA A 58 -32.12 -24.29 -11.48
C ALA A 58 -32.66 -25.59 -10.84
N GLY A 59 -31.82 -26.29 -10.08
CA GLY A 59 -32.18 -27.49 -9.33
C GLY A 59 -32.06 -28.83 -10.05
N LYS A 60 -31.49 -28.90 -11.27
CA LYS A 60 -31.31 -30.19 -11.99
C LYS A 60 -29.91 -30.79 -11.96
N THR A 61 -28.93 -30.13 -11.36
CA THR A 61 -27.56 -30.65 -11.31
C THR A 61 -27.20 -31.13 -9.92
N SER A 62 -27.29 -32.46 -9.73
CA SER A 62 -26.30 -33.22 -8.94
C SER A 62 -24.96 -33.30 -9.68
N VAL A 63 -24.60 -32.23 -10.38
CA VAL A 63 -23.26 -32.02 -10.91
C VAL A 63 -22.67 -31.10 -9.85
N GLU A 64 -21.92 -31.66 -8.90
CA GLU A 64 -21.00 -30.82 -8.16
C GLU A 64 -20.16 -30.11 -9.22
N PRO A 65 -20.23 -28.77 -9.34
CA PRO A 65 -19.24 -28.08 -10.13
C PRO A 65 -17.92 -28.38 -9.43
N LEU A 66 -17.13 -29.30 -10.01
CA LEU A 66 -15.73 -29.46 -9.69
C LEU A 66 -15.06 -28.19 -10.21
N PHE A 67 -15.17 -27.12 -9.42
CA PHE A 67 -14.19 -26.07 -9.41
C PHE A 67 -12.90 -26.76 -9.02
N LEU A 68 -12.13 -27.20 -10.02
CA LEU A 68 -10.74 -27.52 -9.80
C LEU A 68 -10.09 -26.20 -9.38
N LYS A 69 -10.05 -26.01 -8.06
CA LYS A 69 -9.04 -25.24 -7.36
C LYS A 69 -7.73 -25.79 -7.94
N ALA A 70 -7.12 -25.06 -8.86
CA ALA A 70 -5.80 -25.41 -9.36
C ALA A 70 -4.83 -25.16 -8.19
N GLU A 71 -4.80 -26.10 -7.25
CA GLU A 71 -3.89 -26.08 -6.11
C GLU A 71 -2.47 -26.10 -6.69
N GLY A 72 -1.77 -24.98 -6.53
CA GLY A 72 -0.36 -24.82 -6.91
C GLY A 72 -0.04 -23.99 -8.16
N HIS A 73 -0.93 -23.14 -8.69
CA HIS A 73 -0.56 -22.23 -9.79
C HIS A 73 -0.20 -20.81 -9.29
N PRO A 74 1.08 -20.39 -9.35
CA PRO A 74 1.58 -19.18 -8.70
C PRO A 74 1.29 -17.85 -9.43
N GLN A 75 0.47 -17.84 -10.48
CA GLN A 75 0.11 -16.62 -11.20
C GLN A 75 -1.39 -16.65 -11.52
N ARG A 76 -2.15 -15.78 -10.86
CA ARG A 76 -3.55 -15.46 -11.17
C ARG A 76 -3.60 -13.98 -11.50
N THR A 77 -3.77 -13.62 -12.77
CA THR A 77 -4.13 -12.26 -13.19
C THR A 77 -5.65 -12.16 -13.30
N GLU A 78 -6.20 -10.95 -13.44
CA GLU A 78 -7.64 -10.68 -13.62
C GLU A 78 -8.27 -11.32 -14.88
N ASP A 79 -7.48 -12.02 -15.72
CA ASP A 79 -7.90 -12.62 -17.00
C ASP A 79 -8.35 -14.10 -16.93
N HIS A 80 -8.61 -14.66 -15.75
CA HIS A 80 -8.90 -16.10 -15.66
C HIS A 80 -10.34 -16.43 -16.08
N THR A 81 -10.48 -16.90 -17.33
CA THR A 81 -11.66 -17.63 -17.81
C THR A 81 -11.91 -18.83 -16.89
N CYS A 82 -13.02 -18.82 -16.14
CA CYS A 82 -13.49 -20.00 -15.42
C CYS A 82 -13.83 -21.11 -16.43
N ILE A 83 -12.92 -22.06 -16.64
CA ILE A 83 -13.22 -23.26 -17.41
C ILE A 83 -14.12 -24.13 -16.56
N LEU A 84 -15.39 -24.17 -16.92
CA LEU A 84 -16.39 -25.05 -16.35
C LEU A 84 -16.04 -26.50 -16.75
N ILE A 85 -15.47 -27.28 -15.83
CA ILE A 85 -15.19 -28.71 -16.09
C ILE A 85 -16.45 -29.49 -15.69
N ILE A 86 -17.30 -29.76 -16.67
CA ILE A 86 -18.35 -30.76 -16.55
C ILE A 86 -17.64 -32.13 -16.50
N GLY A 87 -17.96 -32.94 -15.49
CA GLY A 87 -17.23 -34.17 -15.10
C GLY A 87 -16.76 -35.05 -16.26
N LEU A 88 -15.50 -34.85 -16.67
CA LEU A 88 -14.73 -35.80 -17.46
C LEU A 88 -13.78 -36.52 -16.51
N SER A 89 -13.58 -37.83 -16.72
CA SER A 89 -12.61 -38.58 -15.93
C SER A 89 -11.21 -37.94 -16.04
N SER A 90 -10.36 -38.03 -15.01
CA SER A 90 -9.00 -37.45 -15.02
C SER A 90 -8.18 -37.87 -16.26
N SER A 91 -8.42 -39.08 -16.77
CA SER A 91 -7.85 -39.62 -18.00
C SER A 91 -8.33 -38.90 -19.26
N GLU A 92 -9.62 -38.60 -19.38
CA GLU A 92 -10.20 -37.85 -20.52
C GLU A 92 -9.78 -36.38 -20.50
N PHE A 93 -9.65 -35.80 -19.29
CA PHE A 93 -9.19 -34.43 -19.12
C PHE A 93 -7.74 -34.24 -19.58
N LYS A 94 -6.84 -35.18 -19.24
CA LYS A 94 -5.43 -35.14 -19.70
C LYS A 94 -5.28 -35.33 -21.21
N GLY A 95 -6.23 -36.00 -21.87
CA GLY A 95 -6.27 -36.18 -23.32
C GLY A 95 -6.91 -35.03 -24.10
N ASN A 96 -7.52 -34.04 -23.42
CA ASN A 96 -8.24 -32.97 -24.08
C ASN A 96 -7.27 -31.98 -24.77
N LYS A 97 -7.39 -31.89 -26.10
CA LYS A 97 -6.58 -30.99 -26.93
C LYS A 97 -6.77 -29.52 -26.56
N GLU A 98 -7.98 -29.12 -26.17
CA GLU A 98 -8.28 -27.73 -25.78
C GLU A 98 -7.58 -27.37 -24.46
N TRP A 99 -7.55 -28.28 -23.49
CA TRP A 99 -6.81 -28.06 -22.24
C TRP A 99 -5.30 -27.90 -22.46
N THR A 100 -4.75 -28.68 -23.40
CA THR A 100 -3.33 -28.57 -23.78
C THR A 100 -3.04 -27.20 -24.41
N LYS A 101 -3.95 -26.70 -25.28
CA LYS A 101 -3.84 -25.35 -25.85
C LYS A 101 -3.91 -24.27 -24.78
N VAL A 102 -4.84 -24.37 -23.81
CA VAL A 102 -4.95 -23.42 -22.70
C VAL A 102 -3.67 -23.40 -21.87
N LYS A 103 -3.15 -24.56 -21.45
CA LYS A 103 -1.88 -24.66 -20.72
C LYS A 103 -0.71 -24.06 -21.49
N GLN A 104 -0.65 -24.28 -22.80
CA GLN A 104 0.39 -23.70 -23.65
C GLN A 104 0.23 -22.17 -23.76
N GLY A 105 -1.00 -21.67 -23.87
CA GLY A 105 -1.32 -20.24 -23.87
C GLY A 105 -0.89 -19.54 -22.58
N ILE A 106 -1.19 -20.14 -21.43
CA ILE A 106 -0.75 -19.63 -20.12
C ILE A 106 0.78 -19.55 -20.08
N LYS A 107 1.49 -20.65 -20.36
CA LYS A 107 2.97 -20.65 -20.37
C LYS A 107 3.55 -19.61 -21.32
N GLN A 108 2.94 -19.39 -22.48
CA GLN A 108 3.36 -18.35 -23.42
C GLN A 108 3.11 -16.94 -22.89
N ALA A 109 1.97 -16.70 -22.22
CA ALA A 109 1.66 -15.44 -21.58
C ALA A 109 2.65 -15.14 -20.43
N GLU A 110 2.94 -16.12 -19.57
CA GLU A 110 3.94 -15.98 -18.50
C GLU A 110 5.34 -15.65 -19.06
N HIS A 111 5.73 -16.30 -20.16
CA HIS A 111 7.01 -16.03 -20.81
C HIS A 111 7.06 -14.61 -21.38
N LYS A 112 6.01 -14.19 -22.11
CA LYS A 112 5.88 -12.83 -22.64
C LYS A 112 5.91 -11.78 -21.53
N HIS A 113 5.24 -12.03 -20.41
CA HIS A 113 5.23 -11.15 -19.25
C HIS A 113 6.64 -11.03 -18.64
N LYS A 114 7.32 -12.15 -18.43
CA LYS A 114 8.71 -12.17 -17.94
C LYS A 114 9.67 -11.43 -18.88
N ASP A 115 9.48 -11.57 -20.19
CA ASP A 115 10.30 -10.87 -21.18
C ASP A 115 10.00 -9.37 -21.21
N ALA A 116 8.73 -8.98 -21.08
CA ALA A 116 8.34 -7.57 -20.95
C ALA A 116 8.93 -6.93 -19.70
N ILE A 117 8.91 -7.62 -18.54
CA ILE A 117 9.56 -7.16 -17.32
C ILE A 117 11.07 -6.98 -17.55
N LYS A 118 11.74 -7.96 -18.16
CA LYS A 118 13.18 -7.87 -18.44
C LYS A 118 13.53 -6.71 -19.36
N GLU A 119 12.74 -6.50 -20.41
CA GLU A 119 12.96 -5.39 -21.35
C GLU A 119 12.70 -4.04 -20.68
N ASN A 120 11.65 -3.92 -19.88
CA ASN A 120 11.38 -2.72 -19.09
C ASN A 120 12.51 -2.45 -18.08
N GLN A 121 12.97 -3.48 -17.36
CA GLN A 121 14.14 -3.37 -16.47
C GLN A 121 15.40 -2.92 -17.20
N LYS A 122 15.61 -3.39 -18.44
CA LYS A 122 16.72 -2.94 -19.28
C LYS A 122 16.56 -1.46 -19.65
N GLN A 123 15.37 -1.02 -20.04
CA GLN A 123 15.08 0.39 -20.33
C GLN A 123 15.26 1.29 -19.09
N ILE A 124 14.83 0.84 -17.92
CA ILE A 124 15.06 1.51 -16.63
C ILE A 124 16.57 1.57 -16.34
N ARG A 125 17.31 0.50 -16.59
CA ARG A 125 18.77 0.48 -16.41
C ARG A 125 19.49 1.43 -17.37
N ASP A 126 19.06 1.50 -18.61
CA ASP A 126 19.68 2.34 -19.64
C ASP A 126 19.39 3.83 -19.40
N SER A 127 18.16 4.14 -18.96
CA SER A 127 17.76 5.51 -18.58
C SER A 127 18.45 5.97 -17.29
N THR A 128 18.55 5.11 -16.29
CA THR A 128 19.31 5.40 -15.06
C THR A 128 20.81 5.42 -15.28
N GLY A 129 21.31 4.71 -16.30
CA GLY A 129 22.72 4.52 -16.70
C GLY A 129 23.57 5.80 -16.69
N LYS A 130 22.95 6.93 -17.03
CA LYS A 130 23.59 8.25 -17.14
C LYS A 130 23.82 8.94 -15.79
N CYS A 131 23.06 8.59 -14.75
CA CYS A 131 23.25 9.15 -13.41
C CYS A 131 24.32 8.35 -12.65
N LYS A 132 25.20 9.06 -11.94
CA LYS A 132 26.20 8.44 -11.04
C LYS A 132 25.55 7.91 -9.75
N ASP A 133 24.43 8.53 -9.36
CA ASP A 133 23.69 8.20 -8.15
C ASP A 133 22.57 7.18 -8.44
N TRP A 134 22.18 6.42 -7.41
CA TRP A 134 21.05 5.50 -7.57
C TRP A 134 19.77 6.29 -7.63
N ASN A 135 18.96 6.01 -8.65
CA ASN A 135 17.60 6.52 -8.70
C ASN A 135 16.66 5.45 -8.16
N VAL A 136 16.28 5.58 -6.90
CA VAL A 136 15.36 4.66 -6.22
C VAL A 136 13.88 5.01 -6.40
N THR A 137 13.54 6.17 -6.97
CA THR A 137 12.13 6.57 -7.12
C THR A 137 11.45 5.79 -8.24
N GLY A 138 10.19 5.40 -8.04
CA GLY A 138 9.40 4.59 -8.97
C GLY A 138 8.67 3.44 -8.31
N MET A 139 8.03 2.61 -9.14
CA MET A 139 7.24 1.48 -8.69
C MET A 139 8.09 0.22 -8.57
N TYR A 140 7.83 -0.53 -7.51
CA TYR A 140 8.37 -1.84 -7.22
C TYR A 140 7.24 -2.84 -7.11
N GLU A 141 7.41 -3.97 -7.79
CA GLU A 141 6.61 -5.17 -7.58
C GLU A 141 7.20 -5.89 -6.37
N ILE A 142 6.38 -6.12 -5.35
CA ILE A 142 6.78 -6.69 -4.07
C ILE A 142 6.41 -8.16 -4.00
N VAL A 143 7.29 -8.96 -3.41
CA VAL A 143 7.08 -10.37 -3.08
C VAL A 143 7.24 -10.52 -1.57
N CYS A 144 6.15 -10.92 -0.92
CA CYS A 144 6.08 -11.17 0.53
C CYS A 144 5.49 -12.57 0.76
N PRO A 145 6.34 -13.60 0.96
CA PRO A 145 5.91 -14.99 1.09
C PRO A 145 4.88 -15.22 2.20
N GLU A 146 5.06 -14.57 3.35
CA GLU A 146 4.22 -14.72 4.53
C GLU A 146 2.81 -14.21 4.26
N ILE A 147 2.68 -13.06 3.59
CA ILE A 147 1.40 -12.48 3.21
C ILE A 147 0.73 -13.32 2.11
N THR A 148 1.48 -13.64 1.06
CA THR A 148 0.93 -14.41 -0.07
C THR A 148 0.48 -15.81 0.33
N ALA A 149 1.14 -16.45 1.29
CA ALA A 149 0.76 -17.78 1.79
C ALA A 149 -0.53 -17.77 2.62
N GLN A 150 -0.80 -16.70 3.37
CA GLN A 150 -1.93 -16.62 4.29
C GLN A 150 -3.18 -15.99 3.64
N TRP A 151 -3.02 -15.00 2.76
CA TRP A 151 -4.14 -14.22 2.21
C TRP A 151 -4.33 -14.32 0.69
N ASP A 152 -3.46 -15.05 -0.05
CA ASP A 152 -3.52 -15.20 -1.52
C ASP A 152 -3.50 -13.87 -2.32
N HIS A 153 -3.00 -12.77 -1.72
CA HIS A 153 -2.72 -11.51 -2.43
C HIS A 153 -1.49 -11.66 -3.32
N LYS A 154 -1.53 -11.08 -4.53
CA LYS A 154 -0.47 -11.24 -5.56
C LYS A 154 0.06 -9.93 -6.11
N ASP A 155 -0.75 -8.88 -6.07
CA ASP A 155 -0.41 -7.57 -6.62
C ASP A 155 0.11 -6.65 -5.51
N LEU A 156 1.23 -7.04 -4.91
CA LEU A 156 1.84 -6.24 -3.85
C LEU A 156 2.73 -5.16 -4.48
N GLY A 157 2.55 -3.92 -4.04
CA GLY A 157 3.18 -2.76 -4.65
C GLY A 157 3.85 -1.84 -3.63
N LEU A 158 4.93 -1.19 -4.07
CA LEU A 158 5.57 -0.08 -3.37
C LEU A 158 5.95 0.99 -4.39
N GLU A 159 5.52 2.23 -4.20
CA GLU A 159 5.90 3.36 -5.04
C GLU A 159 6.70 4.38 -4.23
N ILE A 160 7.98 4.56 -4.57
CA ILE A 160 8.90 5.48 -3.86
C ILE A 160 8.94 6.83 -4.58
N PHE A 161 8.75 7.91 -3.83
CA PHE A 161 8.78 9.29 -4.30
C PHE A 161 9.86 10.10 -3.58
N ALA A 162 10.43 11.07 -4.29
CA ALA A 162 11.23 12.14 -3.69
C ALA A 162 10.41 13.43 -3.72
N THR A 163 10.22 14.04 -2.55
CA THR A 163 9.56 15.34 -2.38
C THR A 163 10.59 16.39 -2.01
N GLY A 164 10.31 17.66 -2.30
CA GLY A 164 11.22 18.78 -2.03
C GLY A 164 12.25 19.00 -3.14
N SER A 165 13.04 20.07 -3.00
CA SER A 165 14.09 20.42 -3.96
C SER A 165 15.39 20.76 -3.22
N GLY A 166 16.52 20.31 -3.76
CA GLY A 166 17.84 20.62 -3.21
C GLY A 166 18.08 20.02 -1.82
N ALA A 167 18.25 20.90 -0.82
CA ALA A 167 18.68 20.53 0.53
C ALA A 167 17.60 19.96 1.43
N GLU A 168 16.34 20.07 1.01
CA GLU A 168 15.16 19.66 1.78
C GLU A 168 14.44 18.48 1.12
N SER A 169 15.17 17.64 0.37
CA SER A 169 14.56 16.47 -0.23
C SER A 169 14.14 15.48 0.86
N GLN A 170 12.95 14.91 0.78
CA GLN A 170 12.48 13.84 1.67
C GLN A 170 11.96 12.70 0.80
N LEU A 171 12.38 11.48 1.13
CA LEU A 171 11.84 10.28 0.50
C LEU A 171 10.58 9.84 1.25
N PHE A 172 9.56 9.51 0.47
CA PHE A 172 8.33 8.86 0.91
C PHE A 172 8.09 7.63 0.04
N ALA A 173 7.24 6.73 0.48
CA ALA A 173 6.64 5.74 -0.41
C ALA A 173 5.18 5.51 -0.06
N THR A 174 4.38 5.12 -1.05
CA THR A 174 3.07 4.50 -0.79
C THR A 174 3.22 3.00 -1.01
N PHE A 175 2.51 2.20 -0.23
CA PHE A 175 2.56 0.75 -0.37
C PHE A 175 1.17 0.14 -0.26
N ASP A 176 1.02 -1.00 -0.93
CA ASP A 176 -0.13 -1.88 -0.85
C ASP A 176 0.39 -3.30 -0.76
N PHE A 177 0.35 -3.87 0.44
CA PHE A 177 0.73 -5.25 0.70
C PHE A 177 -0.51 -6.16 0.83
N GLY A 178 -1.66 -5.73 0.28
CA GLY A 178 -2.92 -6.49 0.24
C GLY A 178 -3.68 -6.45 1.56
N VAL A 179 -3.03 -6.85 2.66
CA VAL A 179 -3.61 -6.83 4.01
C VAL A 179 -3.40 -5.50 4.73
N VAL A 180 -2.39 -4.74 4.31
CA VAL A 180 -2.05 -3.44 4.88
C VAL A 180 -1.67 -2.51 3.75
N THR A 181 -2.19 -1.29 3.81
CA THR A 181 -1.85 -0.22 2.87
C THR A 181 -1.44 1.02 3.64
N GLY A 182 -0.61 1.87 3.05
CA GLY A 182 -0.18 3.06 3.75
C GLY A 182 0.93 3.86 3.09
N VAL A 183 1.56 4.68 3.93
CA VAL A 183 2.65 5.58 3.56
C VAL A 183 3.86 5.29 4.42
N ILE A 184 5.02 5.25 3.78
CA ILE A 184 6.33 5.13 4.38
C ILE A 184 7.03 6.49 4.32
N ARG A 185 7.72 6.84 5.41
CA ARG A 185 8.64 7.97 5.48
C ARG A 185 10.03 7.47 5.84
N PHE A 186 11.00 7.72 4.98
CA PHE A 186 12.38 7.31 5.21
C PHE A 186 13.08 8.23 6.21
N GLU A 187 13.81 7.63 7.14
CA GLU A 187 14.61 8.36 8.12
C GLU A 187 15.99 8.70 7.57
N LYS A 188 16.61 9.70 8.20
CA LYS A 188 18.00 10.06 7.91
C LYS A 188 18.97 9.01 8.46
N GLN A 189 19.99 8.69 7.67
CA GLN A 189 21.00 7.72 8.09
C GLN A 189 21.91 8.25 9.23
N PRO A 190 22.23 7.41 10.23
CA PRO A 190 23.14 7.79 11.30
C PRO A 190 24.53 8.09 10.73
N GLY A 191 25.06 9.27 11.03
CA GLY A 191 26.36 9.73 10.55
C GLY A 191 26.29 10.80 9.44
N ASP A 192 25.11 11.08 8.89
CA ASP A 192 24.90 12.31 8.14
C ASP A 192 24.87 13.47 9.14
N LYS A 193 26.06 14.03 9.41
CA LYS A 193 26.20 15.23 10.23
C LYS A 193 25.25 16.26 9.65
N SER A 194 24.15 16.53 10.37
CA SER A 194 23.31 17.68 10.09
C SER A 194 24.27 18.84 9.97
N GLN A 195 24.37 19.44 8.77
CA GLN A 195 24.84 20.80 8.72
C GLN A 195 23.75 21.58 9.45
N THR A 196 23.80 21.52 10.79
CA THR A 196 23.11 22.46 11.64
C THR A 196 23.62 23.78 11.13
N SER A 197 22.80 24.44 10.32
CA SER A 197 22.90 25.85 10.11
C SER A 197 22.93 26.40 11.53
N THR A 198 24.12 26.70 12.03
CA THR A 198 24.32 27.62 13.14
C THR A 198 23.83 28.96 12.63
N THR A 199 22.51 29.06 12.46
CA THR A 199 21.77 30.30 12.52
C THR A 199 22.01 30.74 13.94
N LYS A 200 23.12 31.46 14.11
CA LYS A 200 23.39 32.24 15.31
C LYS A 200 22.15 33.10 15.47
N GLN A 201 21.20 32.67 16.30
CA GLN A 201 20.16 33.55 16.78
C GLN A 201 20.94 34.76 17.32
N PRO A 202 20.74 35.97 16.77
CA PRO A 202 21.33 37.15 17.35
C PRO A 202 20.70 37.25 18.74
N THR A 203 21.44 36.84 19.77
CA THR A 203 21.09 37.12 21.14
C THR A 203 21.12 38.63 21.27
N SER A 204 19.96 39.26 21.15
CA SER A 204 19.73 40.65 21.47
C SER A 204 19.91 40.84 22.98
N ARG A 205 21.16 40.78 23.44
CA ARG A 205 21.57 41.32 24.73
C ARG A 205 21.59 42.83 24.61
N LYS A 206 20.42 43.44 24.84
CA LYS A 206 20.34 44.78 25.41
C LYS A 206 19.28 44.74 26.51
N ARG A 207 19.68 44.19 27.67
CA ARG A 207 18.97 44.43 28.93
C ARG A 207 19.49 45.72 29.53
N THR A 208 18.58 46.65 29.74
CA THR A 208 18.72 47.83 30.58
C THR A 208 18.90 47.36 32.02
N ARG A 209 19.85 48.00 32.71
CA ARG A 209 20.18 47.85 34.12
C ARG A 209 19.02 48.40 34.95
N ASP A 210 18.43 47.58 35.81
CA ASP A 210 17.65 48.08 36.95
C ASP A 210 17.98 47.21 38.16
N ASP A 211 18.49 47.88 39.19
CA ASP A 211 18.98 47.31 40.45
C ASP A 211 17.76 46.96 41.32
N SER A 212 17.57 45.67 41.59
CA SER A 212 16.66 45.24 42.65
C SER A 212 17.27 44.08 43.40
N GLU A 213 17.79 44.39 44.59
CA GLU A 213 18.29 43.42 45.56
C GLU A 213 17.11 42.62 46.10
N GLY A 214 16.99 41.38 45.65
CA GLY A 214 16.02 40.40 46.10
C GLY A 214 16.73 39.09 46.43
N ASP A 215 16.71 38.79 47.72
CA ASP A 215 17.29 37.63 48.42
C ASP A 215 17.02 36.29 47.69
N LEU A 216 18.11 35.58 47.36
CA LEU A 216 18.08 34.27 46.72
C LEU A 216 18.00 33.19 47.80
N VAL A 217 16.83 32.56 47.92
CA VAL A 217 16.69 31.26 48.60
C VAL A 217 17.23 30.17 47.69
N ASP A 218 18.29 29.50 48.15
CA ASP A 218 18.82 28.25 47.60
C ASP A 218 17.73 27.18 47.66
N ASP A 219 17.29 26.69 46.50
CA ASP A 219 16.45 25.49 46.35
C ASP A 219 17.32 24.36 45.78
N PRO A 220 17.85 23.47 46.64
CA PRO A 220 18.76 22.40 46.24
C PRO A 220 17.98 21.11 46.02
N ASP A 221 17.20 20.98 44.94
CA ASP A 221 16.68 19.69 44.45
C ASP A 221 16.12 19.80 43.02
N SER A 222 16.86 20.45 42.12
CA SER A 222 16.58 20.34 40.68
C SER A 222 17.19 19.05 40.17
N ASP A 223 16.50 17.94 40.46
CA ASP A 223 16.70 16.65 39.80
C ASP A 223 16.72 16.89 38.29
N GLY A 224 17.92 16.76 37.72
CA GLY A 224 18.18 16.86 36.30
C GLY A 224 17.44 15.74 35.60
N LYS A 225 16.15 15.97 35.32
CA LYS A 225 15.41 15.24 34.31
C LYS A 225 16.13 15.50 33.01
N GLU A 226 17.05 14.61 32.67
CA GLU A 226 17.45 14.39 31.29
C GLU A 226 16.13 14.26 30.53
N SER A 227 15.77 15.33 29.82
CA SER A 227 14.67 15.26 28.88
C SER A 227 15.13 14.25 27.86
N GLU A 228 14.66 13.02 28.02
CA GLU A 228 14.58 12.04 26.95
C GLU A 228 13.97 12.81 25.78
N LYS A 229 14.84 13.27 24.88
CA LYS A 229 14.42 13.89 23.64
C LYS A 229 13.65 12.77 22.95
N GLY A 230 12.33 12.85 23.05
CA GLY A 230 11.45 11.82 22.55
C GLY A 230 11.84 11.48 21.12
N ASP A 231 11.82 10.20 20.81
CA ASP A 231 12.23 9.63 19.52
C ASP A 231 11.52 10.22 18.30
N ASN A 232 10.51 11.07 18.52
CA ASN A 232 9.71 11.78 17.53
C ASN A 232 10.21 13.18 17.15
N ASP A 233 11.49 13.51 17.35
CA ASP A 233 12.04 14.80 16.89
C ASP A 233 11.90 14.92 15.35
N PRO A 234 11.12 15.89 14.82
CA PRO A 234 10.92 16.09 13.38
C PRO A 234 12.22 16.30 12.60
N SER A 235 13.29 16.73 13.28
CA SER A 235 14.61 16.96 12.68
C SER A 235 15.32 15.68 12.25
N ASN A 236 14.95 14.50 12.78
CA ASN A 236 15.49 13.20 12.37
C ASN A 236 15.09 12.81 10.94
N PHE A 237 14.10 13.48 10.36
CA PHE A 237 13.54 13.10 9.07
C PHE A 237 14.02 13.95 7.90
N LEU A 238 14.44 15.20 8.14
CA LEU A 238 14.91 16.07 7.05
C LEU A 238 16.22 15.52 6.47
N LEU A 239 16.16 14.97 5.24
CA LEU A 239 17.38 14.56 4.56
C LEU A 239 18.17 15.81 4.23
N THR A 240 19.40 15.88 4.72
CA THR A 240 20.33 16.90 4.25
C THR A 240 20.63 16.68 2.77
N THR A 241 21.07 17.73 2.07
CA THR A 241 21.38 17.90 0.63
C THR A 241 22.10 16.74 -0.09
N VAL A 242 22.60 15.77 0.66
CA VAL A 242 23.19 14.53 0.20
C VAL A 242 22.75 13.54 1.29
N ARG A 243 21.95 12.50 1.05
CA ARG A 243 22.23 11.42 0.09
C ARG A 243 20.93 10.67 -0.17
N LEU A 244 20.51 10.58 -1.44
CA LEU A 244 19.65 9.48 -1.86
C LEU A 244 20.37 8.14 -1.58
N PRO A 245 19.65 7.01 -1.54
CA PRO A 245 20.29 5.71 -1.45
C PRO A 245 21.42 5.56 -2.46
N SER A 246 22.46 4.84 -2.08
CA SER A 246 23.67 4.72 -2.89
C SER A 246 24.38 3.42 -2.61
N ARG A 247 25.37 3.07 -3.44
CA ARG A 247 26.19 1.87 -3.22
C ARG A 247 26.86 1.83 -1.84
N LYS A 248 27.16 2.99 -1.24
CA LYS A 248 27.75 3.09 0.11
C LYS A 248 26.69 3.12 1.22
N HIS A 249 25.50 3.64 0.92
CA HIS A 249 24.39 3.81 1.88
C HIS A 249 23.16 3.07 1.32
N LYS A 250 23.26 1.74 1.33
CA LYS A 250 22.25 0.83 0.79
C LYS A 250 21.10 0.59 1.76
N LYS A 251 21.41 0.58 3.06
CA LYS A 251 20.47 0.31 4.14
C LYS A 251 19.82 1.62 4.58
N TRP A 252 18.50 1.60 4.77
CA TRP A 252 17.69 2.74 5.15
C TRP A 252 16.68 2.31 6.21
N THR A 253 16.52 3.10 7.26
CA THR A 253 15.43 2.94 8.23
C THR A 253 14.24 3.75 7.75
N PHE A 254 13.05 3.28 8.08
CA PHE A 254 11.81 3.99 7.76
C PHE A 254 10.76 3.79 8.84
N LEU A 255 9.87 4.77 8.93
CA LEU A 255 8.62 4.66 9.65
C LEU A 255 7.48 4.51 8.64
N TRP A 256 6.39 3.92 9.06
CA TRP A 256 5.21 3.75 8.22
C TRP A 256 3.95 4.11 9.01
N ARG A 257 2.89 4.46 8.27
CA ARG A 257 1.54 4.68 8.79
C ARG A 257 0.57 4.07 7.81
N GLY A 258 -0.36 3.28 8.29
CA GLY A 258 -1.26 2.55 7.40
C GLY A 258 -2.52 2.06 8.07
N GLU A 259 -3.32 1.36 7.28
CA GLU A 259 -4.56 0.73 7.70
C GLU A 259 -4.58 -0.71 7.25
N GLU A 260 -5.10 -1.57 8.12
CA GLU A 260 -5.43 -2.94 7.79
C GLU A 260 -6.68 -2.93 6.87
N THR A 261 -6.64 -3.70 5.78
CA THR A 261 -7.64 -3.60 4.70
C THR A 261 -8.95 -4.34 4.97
N GLY A 262 -9.02 -5.16 6.02
CA GLY A 262 -10.20 -5.94 6.39
C GLY A 262 -11.18 -5.17 7.28
N GLU A 263 -10.74 -4.81 8.50
CA GLU A 263 -11.51 -4.10 9.52
C GLU A 263 -11.27 -2.59 9.49
N GLY A 264 -10.21 -2.12 8.81
CA GLY A 264 -9.89 -0.69 8.70
C GLY A 264 -9.19 -0.13 9.95
N GLU A 265 -8.64 -1.00 10.80
CA GLU A 265 -7.89 -0.56 11.97
C GLU A 265 -6.61 0.13 11.53
N ILE A 266 -6.44 1.36 12.01
CA ILE A 266 -5.25 2.14 11.72
C ILE A 266 -4.12 1.68 12.60
N GLN A 267 -3.02 1.38 11.93
CA GLN A 267 -1.78 0.96 12.54
C GLN A 267 -0.85 2.18 12.52
N ASN A 268 -0.60 2.73 13.70
CA ASN A 268 0.37 3.80 13.91
C ASN A 268 1.50 3.31 14.82
N ASP A 269 2.03 2.14 14.47
CA ASP A 269 3.22 1.63 15.12
C ASP A 269 4.41 2.51 14.72
N ASN A 270 5.07 3.09 15.72
CA ASN A 270 6.34 3.79 15.52
C ASN A 270 7.52 2.82 15.36
N ASP A 271 7.24 1.57 14.97
CA ASP A 271 8.23 0.53 14.80
C ASP A 271 9.12 0.84 13.60
N ARG A 272 10.41 0.94 13.88
CA ARG A 272 11.42 1.23 12.87
C ARG A 272 11.65 0.00 12.03
N CYS A 273 11.24 0.09 10.77
CA CYS A 273 11.49 -0.92 9.77
C CYS A 273 12.76 -0.60 8.97
N GLU A 274 13.28 -1.60 8.24
CA GLU A 274 14.50 -1.46 7.46
C GLU A 274 14.29 -1.89 6.01
N ILE A 275 14.86 -1.12 5.09
CA ILE A 275 14.95 -1.47 3.67
C ILE A 275 16.42 -1.43 3.22
N VAL A 276 16.80 -2.35 2.35
CA VAL A 276 18.11 -2.45 1.74
C VAL A 276 17.97 -2.37 0.23
N PHE A 277 18.51 -1.31 -0.35
CA PHE A 277 18.59 -1.12 -1.79
C PHE A 277 19.76 -1.95 -2.37
N GLY A 278 19.43 -2.81 -3.32
CA GLY A 278 20.33 -3.75 -4.00
C GLY A 278 20.81 -3.26 -5.36
N GLU A 279 21.72 -4.02 -5.96
CA GLU A 279 22.20 -3.76 -7.33
C GLU A 279 21.27 -4.42 -8.38
N PRO A 280 21.22 -3.91 -9.62
CA PRO A 280 21.93 -2.71 -10.08
C PRO A 280 21.21 -1.43 -9.63
N ARG A 281 21.96 -0.47 -9.07
CA ARG A 281 21.50 0.92 -8.87
C ARG A 281 20.20 1.11 -8.07
N GLY A 282 19.95 0.27 -7.07
CA GLY A 282 18.73 0.33 -6.26
C GLY A 282 17.50 -0.29 -6.93
N MET A 283 17.66 -1.03 -8.02
CA MET A 283 16.53 -1.69 -8.71
C MET A 283 15.96 -2.88 -7.96
N VAL A 284 16.68 -3.42 -6.99
CA VAL A 284 16.22 -4.52 -6.12
C VAL A 284 16.10 -3.95 -4.72
N ILE A 285 15.07 -4.35 -3.99
CA ILE A 285 14.90 -4.01 -2.58
C ILE A 285 14.67 -5.28 -1.78
N MET A 286 15.12 -5.24 -0.54
CA MET A 286 14.81 -6.23 0.50
C MET A 286 14.44 -5.43 1.74
N GLY A 287 13.44 -5.84 2.48
CA GLY A 287 13.10 -5.19 3.74
C GLY A 287 12.35 -6.12 4.66
N SER A 288 12.19 -5.68 5.89
CA SER A 288 11.35 -6.33 6.89
C SER A 288 10.26 -5.33 7.28
N PHE A 289 9.06 -5.86 7.46
CA PHE A 289 7.90 -5.13 7.94
C PHE A 289 7.52 -5.74 9.29
N ASP A 290 7.65 -4.96 10.36
CA ASP A 290 7.29 -5.37 11.71
C ASP A 290 6.01 -4.62 12.10
N SER A 291 4.90 -5.34 12.06
CA SER A 291 3.53 -4.85 12.29
C SER A 291 2.66 -6.04 12.67
N PHE A 292 1.35 -6.00 12.36
CA PHE A 292 0.39 -7.09 12.48
C PHE A 292 0.91 -8.42 11.91
N VAL A 293 1.70 -8.36 10.83
CA VAL A 293 2.44 -9.51 10.30
C VAL A 293 3.92 -9.14 10.21
N ALA A 294 4.73 -9.70 11.09
CA ALA A 294 6.18 -9.70 10.92
C ALA A 294 6.52 -10.47 9.62
N ALA A 295 6.96 -9.74 8.59
CA ALA A 295 7.18 -10.31 7.27
C ALA A 295 8.40 -9.70 6.58
N ASP A 296 9.18 -10.56 5.94
CA ASP A 296 10.26 -10.15 5.06
C ASP A 296 9.73 -9.99 3.64
N PHE A 297 10.11 -8.91 2.97
CA PHE A 297 9.74 -8.67 1.59
C PHE A 297 10.96 -8.45 0.70
N THR A 298 10.79 -8.82 -0.56
CA THR A 298 11.71 -8.46 -1.64
C THR A 298 10.95 -7.70 -2.70
N GLY A 299 11.65 -6.91 -3.51
CA GLY A 299 10.99 -6.18 -4.59
C GLY A 299 11.91 -5.87 -5.73
N VAL A 300 11.31 -5.69 -6.91
CA VAL A 300 12.05 -5.31 -8.11
C VAL A 300 11.38 -4.12 -8.76
N LYS A 301 12.19 -3.14 -9.16
CA LYS A 301 11.72 -1.93 -9.80
C LYS A 301 11.14 -2.24 -11.18
N VAL A 302 9.86 -1.93 -11.35
CA VAL A 302 9.08 -2.16 -12.57
C VAL A 302 8.73 -0.86 -13.30
N ALA A 303 8.87 0.31 -12.66
CA ALA A 303 8.71 1.60 -13.35
C ALA A 303 9.69 2.65 -12.81
N ALA A 304 10.07 3.60 -13.66
CA ALA A 304 10.80 4.78 -13.23
C ALA A 304 9.89 5.72 -12.40
N GLY A 305 10.50 6.56 -11.57
CA GLY A 305 9.80 7.56 -10.77
C GLY A 305 8.95 8.49 -11.63
N ARG A 306 7.70 8.66 -11.22
CA ARG A 306 6.80 9.72 -11.67
C ARG A 306 6.56 10.70 -10.53
N GLU A 307 6.00 11.86 -10.86
CA GLU A 307 5.46 12.75 -9.84
C GLU A 307 4.33 12.04 -9.10
N ALA A 308 4.30 12.17 -7.78
CA ALA A 308 3.28 11.54 -6.96
C ALA A 308 1.89 12.07 -7.37
N SER A 309 0.91 11.18 -7.55
CA SER A 309 -0.47 11.58 -7.89
C SER A 309 -1.14 12.38 -6.76
N THR A 310 -0.68 12.14 -5.54
CA THR A 310 -1.10 12.77 -4.30
C THR A 310 0.13 13.27 -3.57
N ASN A 311 -0.02 14.20 -2.63
CA ASN A 311 1.12 14.66 -1.83
C ASN A 311 1.37 13.64 -0.70
N PRO A 312 2.40 12.78 -0.77
CA PRO A 312 2.61 11.73 0.22
C PRO A 312 2.91 12.30 1.61
N LYS A 313 3.39 13.55 1.70
CA LYS A 313 3.54 14.25 2.97
C LYS A 313 2.20 14.54 3.63
N TYR A 314 1.22 14.97 2.85
CA TYR A 314 -0.14 15.24 3.35
C TYR A 314 -0.79 13.94 3.83
N GLU A 315 -0.68 12.88 3.03
CA GLU A 315 -1.17 11.54 3.40
C GLU A 315 -0.50 10.97 4.66
N TRP A 316 0.77 11.28 4.88
CA TRP A 316 1.47 10.93 6.12
C TRP A 316 0.90 11.68 7.32
N GLU A 317 0.64 12.98 7.17
CA GLU A 317 0.07 13.85 8.20
C GLU A 317 -1.36 13.45 8.56
N GLU A 318 -2.21 13.14 7.58
CA GLU A 318 -3.60 12.68 7.78
C GLU A 318 -3.71 11.35 8.53
N ARG A 319 -2.68 10.51 8.49
CA ARG A 319 -2.67 9.22 9.18
C ARG A 319 -2.01 9.26 10.56
N GLY A 320 -1.67 10.45 11.07
CA GLY A 320 -1.11 10.60 12.42
C GLY A 320 -2.16 10.58 13.53
N ASP A 321 -1.73 10.30 14.77
CA ASP A 321 -2.59 10.26 15.97
C ASP A 321 -3.49 11.49 16.10
N ASP A 322 -2.95 12.69 15.83
CA ASP A 322 -3.69 13.95 15.92
C ASP A 322 -4.94 13.99 14.99
N ALA A 323 -4.94 13.24 13.89
CA ALA A 323 -6.09 13.16 13.00
C ALA A 323 -7.23 12.31 13.59
N TYR A 324 -6.92 11.36 14.47
CA TYR A 324 -7.88 10.42 15.05
C TYR A 324 -8.65 10.98 16.24
N ASP A 325 -7.99 11.79 17.07
CA ASP A 325 -8.64 12.44 18.22
C ASP A 325 -9.81 13.34 17.80
N TRP A 326 -9.74 13.92 16.59
CA TRP A 326 -10.82 14.75 16.06
C TRP A 326 -12.06 13.92 15.64
N PHE A 327 -11.85 12.73 15.08
CA PHE A 327 -12.95 11.90 14.59
C PHE A 327 -13.71 11.22 15.73
N THR A 328 -13.01 10.72 16.74
CA THR A 328 -13.63 10.08 17.91
C THR A 328 -14.34 11.08 18.81
N SER A 329 -13.89 12.34 18.87
CA SER A 329 -14.53 13.40 19.66
C SER A 329 -15.80 13.98 19.00
N SER A 330 -16.06 13.64 17.74
CA SER A 330 -17.17 14.23 16.95
C SER A 330 -18.39 13.30 16.79
N ILE A 331 -18.34 12.09 17.36
CA ILE A 331 -19.42 11.07 17.34
C ILE A 331 -20.11 11.03 18.71
#